data_AF-A0A543CQ04-F1
#
_entry.id   AF-A0A543CQ04-F1
#
_cell.length_a   1.000
_cell.length_b   1.000
_cell.length_c   1.000
_cell.angle_alpha   90.00
_cell.angle_beta   90.00
_cell.angle_gamma   90.00
#
_symmetry.space_group_name_H-M   'P 1'
#
loop_
_entity.id
_entity.type
_entity.pdbx_description
1 polymer ?
#
loop_
_entity_poly.entity_id
_entity_poly.type
_entity_poly.pdbx_seq_one_letter_code
_entity_poly.pdbx_strand_id
1 'polypeptide(L)'
;MNTTLRSPEAHDDLRAVRRTAYAAFAWVMVFLAWHVVWVATGLAVPSTAEHHGGARVLMWVSTVVVLVMVAVGTVLPLALAQAWGRRIPRPVLVSAAWTGCVLLGARGLAGVADDVVRATGILPNGLTGLTMEEVSGTAHPSGWEVLAGGSTDLLFTAGGLAFGLAAIAYQRAGHRRAS
;
A
#
# COMPACT_ATOMS: atom_id res chain seq x y z
N MET A 1 6.59 42.98 -20.22
CA MET A 1 7.35 42.09 -19.32
C MET A 1 6.41 41.71 -18.18
N ASN A 2 5.65 40.62 -18.36
CA ASN A 2 4.45 40.32 -17.56
C ASN A 2 4.82 39.32 -16.45
N THR A 3 5.25 39.85 -15.31
CA THR A 3 5.54 39.08 -14.10
C THR A 3 4.22 38.61 -13.52
N THR A 4 3.77 37.43 -13.95
CA THR A 4 2.62 36.75 -13.37
C THR A 4 2.95 36.46 -11.90
N LEU A 5 2.39 37.26 -11.00
CA LEU A 5 2.36 36.98 -9.57
C LEU A 5 1.61 35.66 -9.39
N ARG A 6 2.32 34.53 -9.34
CA ARG A 6 1.74 33.29 -8.81
C ARG A 6 1.33 33.59 -7.39
N SER A 7 0.03 33.47 -7.11
CA SER A 7 -0.48 33.64 -5.76
C SER A 7 0.27 32.71 -4.78
N PRO A 8 0.56 33.15 -3.55
CA PRO A 8 1.19 32.31 -2.52
C PRO A 8 0.51 30.93 -2.38
N GLU A 9 -0.81 30.90 -2.53
CA GLU A 9 -1.65 29.70 -2.47
C GLU A 9 -1.26 28.62 -3.49
N ALA A 10 -0.93 29.00 -4.73
CA ALA A 10 -0.52 28.05 -5.77
C ALA A 10 0.83 27.38 -5.44
N HIS A 11 1.71 28.09 -4.74
CA HIS A 11 2.98 27.55 -4.27
C HIS A 11 2.78 26.58 -3.10
N ASP A 12 1.85 26.88 -2.19
CA ASP A 12 1.55 26.02 -1.04
C ASP A 12 0.87 24.71 -1.46
N ASP A 13 -0.05 24.75 -2.42
CA ASP A 13 -0.70 23.54 -2.96
C ASP A 13 0.33 22.61 -3.62
N LEU A 14 1.26 23.16 -4.40
CA LEU A 14 2.35 22.39 -5.01
C LEU A 14 3.28 21.76 -3.98
N ARG A 15 3.58 22.47 -2.89
CA ARG A 15 4.37 21.94 -1.77
C ARG A 15 3.62 20.81 -1.06
N ALA A 16 2.31 20.96 -0.84
CA ALA A 16 1.47 19.93 -0.22
C ALA A 16 1.40 18.65 -1.06
N VAL A 17 1.19 18.78 -2.38
CA VAL A 17 1.22 17.64 -3.33
C VAL A 17 2.56 16.93 -3.28
N ARG A 18 3.68 17.68 -3.36
CA ARG A 18 5.01 17.06 -3.31
C ARG A 18 5.28 16.36 -1.98
N ARG A 19 4.92 16.98 -0.86
CA ARG A 19 5.11 16.38 0.48
C ARG A 19 4.35 15.08 0.63
N THR A 20 3.06 15.06 0.28
CA THR A 20 2.21 13.85 0.38
C THR A 20 2.65 12.76 -0.60
N ALA A 21 3.03 13.14 -1.83
CA ALA A 21 3.58 12.20 -2.81
C ALA A 21 4.92 11.59 -2.36
N TYR A 22 5.84 12.39 -1.80
CA TYR A 22 7.08 11.86 -1.25
C TYR A 22 6.87 11.04 0.03
N ALA A 23 5.87 11.38 0.85
CA ALA A 23 5.51 10.55 1.99
C ALA A 23 4.99 9.18 1.54
N ALA A 24 4.14 9.13 0.51
CA ALA A 24 3.70 7.86 -0.09
C ALA A 24 4.87 7.08 -0.71
N PHE A 25 5.79 7.76 -1.41
CA PHE A 25 7.00 7.13 -1.94
C PHE A 25 7.90 6.56 -0.82
N ALA A 26 8.14 7.34 0.23
CA ALA A 26 8.93 6.92 1.38
C ALA A 26 8.29 5.71 2.08
N TRP A 27 6.95 5.70 2.22
CA TRP A 27 6.22 4.54 2.72
C TRP A 27 6.48 3.30 1.86
N VAL A 28 6.44 3.41 0.53
CA VAL A 28 6.74 2.28 -0.37
C VAL A 28 8.15 1.75 -0.13
N MET A 29 9.14 2.64 0.07
CA MET A 29 10.51 2.21 0.39
C MET A 29 10.60 1.48 1.73
N VAL A 30 9.90 1.97 2.76
CA VAL A 30 9.80 1.28 4.06
C VAL A 30 9.13 -0.08 3.91
N PHE A 31 8.05 -0.17 3.14
CA PHE A 31 7.34 -1.42 2.87
C PHE A 31 8.23 -2.43 2.12
N LEU A 32 9.04 -1.98 1.16
CA LEU A 32 10.02 -2.82 0.47
C LEU A 32 11.13 -3.29 1.43
N ALA A 33 11.65 -2.40 2.27
CA ALA A 33 12.65 -2.76 3.28
C ALA A 33 12.09 -3.80 4.27
N TRP A 34 10.83 -3.66 4.68
CA TRP A 34 10.13 -4.64 5.50
C TRP A 34 10.06 -6.01 4.82
N HIS A 35 9.79 -6.09 3.51
CA HIS A 35 9.82 -7.35 2.77
C HIS A 35 11.21 -7.99 2.75
N VAL A 36 12.28 -7.20 2.70
CA VAL A 36 13.65 -7.73 2.81
C VAL A 36 13.88 -8.37 4.18
N VAL A 37 13.42 -7.72 5.27
CA VAL A 37 13.50 -8.29 6.62
C VAL A 37 12.65 -9.57 6.73
N TRP A 38 11.44 -9.55 6.17
CA TRP A 38 10.54 -10.70 6.14
C TRP A 38 11.19 -11.92 5.48
N VAL A 39 11.74 -11.73 4.27
CA VAL A 39 12.43 -12.79 3.53
C VAL A 39 13.70 -13.25 4.25
N ALA A 40 14.50 -12.32 4.78
CA ALA A 40 15.74 -12.64 5.48
C ALA A 40 15.53 -13.42 6.79
N THR A 41 14.36 -13.27 7.42
CA THR A 41 14.00 -13.98 8.66
C THR A 41 13.27 -15.30 8.41
N GLY A 42 13.09 -15.69 7.14
CA GLY A 42 12.55 -17.00 6.79
C GLY A 42 11.05 -17.17 7.01
N LEU A 43 10.30 -16.08 7.16
CA LEU A 43 8.84 -16.13 7.18
C LEU A 43 8.34 -16.67 5.84
N ALA A 44 7.41 -17.63 5.89
CA ALA A 44 6.99 -18.42 4.73
C ALA A 44 6.67 -17.54 3.52
N VAL A 45 7.50 -17.66 2.47
CA VAL A 45 7.17 -17.15 1.14
C VAL A 45 6.60 -18.34 0.39
N PRO A 46 5.32 -18.34 -0.01
CA PRO A 46 4.76 -19.45 -0.74
C PRO A 46 5.61 -19.71 -1.99
N SER A 47 6.25 -20.87 -2.06
CA SER A 47 7.23 -21.17 -3.10
C SER A 47 6.58 -21.94 -4.25
N THR A 48 6.93 -21.57 -5.48
CA THR A 48 6.48 -22.30 -6.68
C THR A 48 7.08 -23.70 -6.78
N ALA A 49 8.15 -23.99 -6.03
CA ALA A 49 8.85 -25.26 -6.07
C ALA A 49 8.06 -26.39 -5.37
N GLU A 50 7.19 -26.04 -4.42
CA GLU A 50 6.40 -26.99 -3.64
C GLU A 50 5.06 -27.35 -4.29
N HIS A 51 4.70 -26.70 -5.41
CA HIS A 51 3.39 -26.82 -6.03
C HIS A 51 3.48 -27.42 -7.44
N HIS A 52 2.54 -28.30 -7.80
CA HIS A 52 2.49 -28.97 -9.10
C HIS A 52 1.21 -28.61 -9.87
N GLY A 53 1.26 -28.68 -11.21
CA GLY A 53 0.11 -28.42 -12.07
C GLY A 53 -0.45 -26.99 -11.97
N GLY A 54 -1.78 -26.86 -11.86
CA GLY A 54 -2.48 -25.56 -11.84
C GLY A 54 -2.08 -24.63 -10.69
N ALA A 55 -1.70 -25.18 -9.54
CA ALA A 55 -1.25 -24.40 -8.38
C ALA A 55 0.05 -23.62 -8.67
N ARG A 56 0.96 -24.19 -9.49
CA ARG A 56 2.19 -23.51 -9.92
C ARG A 56 1.90 -22.31 -10.82
N VAL A 57 0.94 -22.45 -11.74
CA VAL A 57 0.52 -21.35 -12.63
C VAL A 57 -0.11 -20.22 -11.82
N LEU A 58 -1.01 -20.55 -10.89
CA LEU A 58 -1.63 -19.56 -10.00
C LEU A 58 -0.59 -18.79 -9.18
N MET A 59 0.39 -19.50 -8.62
CA MET A 59 1.50 -18.87 -7.89
C MET A 59 2.34 -17.94 -8.77
N TRP A 60 2.64 -18.35 -10.01
CA TRP A 60 3.40 -17.52 -10.95
C TRP A 60 2.64 -16.24 -11.34
N VAL A 61 1.35 -16.37 -11.64
CA VAL A 61 0.46 -15.22 -11.91
C VAL A 61 0.42 -14.29 -10.71
N SER A 62 0.29 -14.84 -9.49
CA SER A 62 0.32 -14.06 -8.25
C SER A 62 1.64 -13.26 -8.11
N THR A 63 2.79 -13.90 -8.37
CA THR A 63 4.10 -13.22 -8.34
C THR A 63 4.16 -12.06 -9.34
N VAL A 64 3.70 -12.27 -10.59
CA VAL A 64 3.69 -11.20 -11.60
C VAL A 64 2.78 -10.05 -11.18
N VAL A 65 1.58 -10.35 -10.66
CA VAL A 65 0.65 -9.32 -10.17
C VAL A 65 1.30 -8.51 -9.06
N VAL A 66 1.94 -9.16 -8.09
CA VAL A 66 2.66 -8.48 -6.99
C VAL A 66 3.77 -7.59 -7.54
N LEU A 67 4.59 -8.07 -8.48
CA LEU A 67 5.66 -7.28 -9.10
C LEU A 67 5.11 -6.05 -9.83
N VAL A 68 4.01 -6.20 -10.57
CA VAL A 68 3.34 -5.07 -11.23
C VAL A 68 2.81 -4.09 -10.19
N MET A 69 2.17 -4.56 -9.11
CA MET A 69 1.67 -3.70 -8.03
C MET A 69 2.81 -2.93 -7.35
N VAL A 70 3.96 -3.56 -7.12
CA VAL A 70 5.14 -2.89 -6.55
C VAL A 70 5.70 -1.84 -7.51
N ALA A 71 5.82 -2.17 -8.80
CA ALA A 71 6.30 -1.23 -9.80
C ALA A 71 5.37 -0.01 -9.90
N VAL A 72 4.06 -0.24 -10.01
CA VAL A 72 3.04 0.83 -10.03
C VAL A 72 3.07 1.63 -8.73
N GLY A 73 3.10 0.97 -7.58
CA GLY A 73 3.16 1.60 -6.26
C GLY A 73 4.40 2.48 -6.08
N THR A 74 5.52 2.13 -6.71
CA THR A 74 6.76 2.93 -6.66
C THR A 74 6.70 4.12 -7.62
N VAL A 75 6.24 3.88 -8.86
CA VAL A 75 6.23 4.88 -9.94
C VAL A 75 5.14 5.92 -9.74
N LEU A 76 3.97 5.53 -9.21
CA LEU A 76 2.81 6.39 -9.08
C LEU A 76 3.04 7.60 -8.15
N PRO A 77 3.56 7.46 -6.92
CA PRO A 77 3.91 8.61 -6.07
C PRO A 77 4.92 9.54 -6.72
N LEU A 78 5.91 8.99 -7.43
CA LEU A 78 6.87 9.80 -8.20
C LEU A 78 6.17 10.55 -9.34
N ALA A 79 5.23 9.92 -10.05
CA ALA A 79 4.45 10.56 -11.08
C ALA A 79 3.65 11.75 -10.54
N LEU A 80 3.12 11.66 -9.32
CA LEU A 80 2.39 12.75 -8.68
C LEU A 80 3.29 13.96 -8.34
N ALA A 81 4.56 13.71 -8.00
CA ALA A 81 5.51 14.76 -7.60
C ALA A 81 6.32 15.37 -8.76
N GLN A 82 6.60 14.58 -9.80
CA GLN A 82 7.59 14.90 -10.83
C GLN A 82 7.00 15.54 -12.08
N ALA A 83 7.84 16.26 -12.82
CA ALA A 83 7.41 16.97 -14.02
C ALA A 83 6.94 16.04 -15.15
N TRP A 84 7.51 14.84 -15.27
CA TRP A 84 7.13 13.86 -16.29
C TRP A 84 5.72 13.30 -16.06
N GLY A 85 5.26 13.18 -14.82
CA GLY A 85 3.91 12.69 -14.53
C GLY A 85 2.81 13.66 -14.97
N ARG A 86 3.15 14.93 -15.25
CA ARG A 86 2.21 15.88 -15.87
C ARG A 86 1.79 15.50 -17.30
N ARG A 87 2.50 14.57 -17.95
CA ARG A 87 2.12 14.02 -19.26
C ARG A 87 1.00 12.99 -19.16
N ILE A 88 0.78 12.42 -17.98
CA ILE A 88 -0.26 11.42 -17.74
C ILE A 88 -1.58 12.14 -17.47
N PRO A 89 -2.71 11.69 -18.03
CA PRO A 89 -4.00 12.27 -17.73
C PRO A 89 -4.29 12.25 -16.23
N ARG A 90 -4.64 13.42 -15.71
CA ARG A 90 -4.98 13.59 -14.30
C ARG A 90 -5.97 12.56 -13.74
N PRO A 91 -7.09 12.19 -14.41
CA PRO A 91 -8.01 11.20 -13.86
C PRO A 91 -7.36 9.82 -13.68
N VAL A 92 -6.38 9.45 -14.51
CA VAL A 92 -5.64 8.18 -14.39
C VAL A 92 -4.77 8.17 -13.13
N LEU A 93 -4.05 9.25 -12.85
CA LEU A 93 -3.22 9.34 -11.64
C LEU A 93 -4.06 9.34 -10.37
N VAL A 94 -5.19 10.05 -10.40
CA VAL A 94 -6.12 10.13 -9.26
C VAL A 94 -6.80 8.78 -9.03
N SER A 95 -7.30 8.12 -10.08
CA SER A 95 -7.93 6.81 -9.94
C SER A 95 -6.95 5.78 -9.42
N ALA A 96 -5.73 5.73 -9.96
CA ALA A 96 -4.69 4.83 -9.50
C ALA A 96 -4.32 5.06 -8.03
N ALA A 97 -4.24 6.32 -7.58
CA ALA A 97 -3.96 6.65 -6.19
C ALA A 97 -5.11 6.23 -5.26
N TRP A 98 -6.36 6.43 -5.67
CA TRP A 98 -7.52 5.94 -4.93
C TRP A 98 -7.62 4.42 -4.91
N THR A 99 -7.31 3.74 -6.02
CA THR A 99 -7.22 2.29 -6.07
C THR A 99 -6.17 1.77 -5.08
N GLY A 100 -4.99 2.37 -5.03
CA GLY A 100 -3.97 2.06 -4.02
C GLY A 100 -4.47 2.29 -2.59
N CYS A 101 -5.11 3.44 -2.34
CA CYS A 101 -5.73 3.77 -1.05
C CYS A 101 -6.71 2.69 -0.59
N VAL A 102 -7.64 2.29 -1.46
CA VAL A 102 -8.70 1.33 -1.14
C VAL A 102 -8.12 -0.07 -0.96
N LEU A 103 -7.27 -0.54 -1.88
CA LEU A 103 -6.72 -1.90 -1.81
C LEU A 103 -5.82 -2.09 -0.57
N LEU A 104 -4.90 -1.16 -0.33
CA LEU A 104 -4.01 -1.23 0.83
C LEU A 104 -4.77 -1.01 2.13
N GLY A 105 -5.67 -0.01 2.16
CA GLY A 105 -6.48 0.29 3.33
C GLY A 105 -7.42 -0.86 3.71
N ALA A 106 -8.15 -1.43 2.76
CA ALA A 106 -9.05 -2.55 3.01
C ALA A 106 -8.28 -3.77 3.52
N ARG A 107 -7.13 -4.13 2.90
CA ARG A 107 -6.31 -5.25 3.34
C ARG A 107 -5.74 -5.03 4.74
N GLY A 108 -5.16 -3.85 4.99
CA GLY A 108 -4.55 -3.53 6.27
C GLY A 108 -5.57 -3.46 7.40
N LEU A 109 -6.68 -2.75 7.19
CA LEU A 109 -7.73 -2.61 8.20
C LEU A 109 -8.43 -3.94 8.49
N ALA A 110 -8.66 -4.79 7.49
CA ALA A 110 -9.21 -6.11 7.71
C ALA A 110 -8.27 -6.97 8.57
N GLY A 111 -6.96 -6.91 8.31
CA GLY A 111 -5.95 -7.61 9.09
C GLY A 111 -5.87 -7.12 10.55
N VAL A 112 -5.76 -5.80 10.75
CA VAL A 112 -5.78 -5.19 12.10
C VAL A 112 -7.06 -5.55 12.86
N ALA A 113 -8.21 -5.54 12.18
CA ALA A 113 -9.48 -5.91 12.81
C ALA A 113 -9.52 -7.39 13.19
N ASP A 114 -9.00 -8.28 12.34
CA ASP A 114 -8.88 -9.71 12.64
C ASP A 114 -7.98 -9.95 13.86
N ASP A 115 -6.80 -9.31 13.89
CA ASP A 115 -5.85 -9.38 15.00
C ASP A 115 -6.47 -8.91 16.32
N VAL A 116 -7.17 -7.77 16.33
CA VAL A 116 -7.83 -7.24 17.53
C VAL A 116 -8.93 -8.17 18.03
N VAL A 117 -9.76 -8.71 17.13
CA VAL A 117 -10.85 -9.60 17.49
C VAL A 117 -10.33 -10.92 18.07
N ARG A 118 -9.24 -11.45 17.52
CA ARG A 118 -8.57 -12.64 18.06
C ARG A 118 -7.90 -12.36 19.40
N ALA A 119 -7.17 -11.25 19.53
CA ALA A 119 -6.48 -10.88 20.76
C ALA A 119 -7.42 -10.62 21.95
N THR A 120 -8.62 -10.11 21.68
CA THR A 120 -9.65 -9.85 22.71
C THR A 120 -10.47 -11.09 23.08
N GLY A 121 -10.33 -12.20 22.34
CA GLY A 121 -11.09 -13.43 22.56
C GLY A 121 -12.57 -13.33 22.17
N ILE A 122 -12.99 -12.25 21.50
CA ILE A 122 -14.39 -12.01 21.12
C ILE A 122 -14.83 -13.00 20.01
N LEU A 123 -14.02 -13.16 18.96
CA LEU A 123 -14.10 -14.31 18.04
C LEU A 123 -12.74 -15.02 18.02
N PRO A 124 -12.59 -16.18 18.68
CA PRO A 124 -11.32 -16.92 18.69
C PRO A 124 -10.89 -17.41 17.29
N ASN A 125 -11.83 -17.52 16.35
CA ASN A 125 -11.57 -17.85 14.95
C ASN A 125 -11.51 -16.62 14.01
N GLY A 126 -11.40 -15.41 14.57
CA GLY A 126 -11.32 -14.17 13.80
C GLY A 126 -12.55 -13.85 12.97
N LEU A 127 -12.44 -12.84 12.10
CA LEU A 127 -13.52 -12.32 11.25
C LEU A 127 -13.90 -13.28 10.11
N THR A 128 -12.96 -14.14 9.69
CA THR A 128 -13.17 -15.12 8.61
C THR A 128 -13.71 -16.45 9.12
N GLY A 129 -13.70 -16.69 10.42
CA GLY A 129 -14.06 -17.98 11.01
C GLY A 129 -12.99 -19.06 10.86
N LEU A 130 -11.84 -18.73 10.28
CA LEU A 130 -10.71 -19.65 10.11
C LEU A 130 -9.87 -19.71 11.40
N THR A 131 -9.45 -20.93 11.74
CA THR A 131 -8.52 -21.16 12.85
C THR A 131 -7.14 -20.59 12.51
N MET A 132 -6.32 -20.30 13.54
CA MET A 132 -4.94 -19.84 13.29
C MET A 132 -4.10 -20.86 12.54
N GLU A 133 -4.39 -22.14 12.70
CA GLU A 133 -3.72 -23.21 11.98
C GLU A 133 -4.03 -23.17 10.47
N GLU A 134 -5.28 -22.87 10.10
CA GLU A 134 -5.68 -22.71 8.70
C GLU A 134 -5.10 -21.44 8.05
N VAL A 135 -4.93 -20.36 8.82
CA VAL A 135 -4.41 -19.08 8.33
C VAL A 135 -2.87 -19.04 8.28
N SER A 136 -2.23 -19.55 9.33
CA SER A 136 -0.78 -19.42 9.55
C SER A 136 -0.01 -20.71 9.27
N GLY A 137 -0.71 -21.82 9.01
CA GLY A 137 -0.11 -23.15 8.86
C GLY A 137 0.38 -23.77 10.18
N THR A 138 0.13 -23.12 11.31
CA THR A 138 0.52 -23.57 12.66
C THR A 138 -0.49 -23.12 13.70
N ALA A 139 -0.82 -23.99 14.65
CA ALA A 139 -1.67 -23.68 15.79
C ALA A 139 -0.98 -22.76 16.84
N HIS A 140 0.36 -22.69 16.80
CA HIS A 140 1.17 -21.96 17.77
C HIS A 140 2.20 -21.07 17.07
N PRO A 141 1.78 -19.95 16.46
CA PRO A 141 2.71 -19.01 15.86
C PRO A 141 3.65 -18.45 16.94
N SER A 142 4.92 -18.32 16.58
CA SER A 142 5.93 -17.66 17.39
C SER A 142 5.59 -16.18 17.58
N GLY A 143 6.10 -15.57 18.66
CA GLY A 143 5.90 -14.13 18.90
C GLY A 143 6.44 -13.25 17.76
N TRP A 144 7.45 -13.73 17.03
CA TRP A 144 7.97 -13.08 15.83
C TRP A 144 6.96 -13.09 14.68
N GLU A 145 6.30 -14.22 14.40
CA GLU A 145 5.28 -14.33 13.34
C GLU A 145 4.08 -13.43 13.63
N VAL A 146 3.63 -13.39 14.88
CA VAL A 146 2.54 -12.50 15.31
C VAL A 146 2.93 -11.04 15.14
N LEU A 147 4.12 -10.65 15.59
CA LEU A 147 4.62 -9.29 15.44
C LEU A 147 4.76 -8.91 13.97
N ALA A 148 5.29 -9.81 13.14
CA ALA A 148 5.50 -9.57 11.73
C ALA A 148 4.17 -9.44 10.97
N GLY A 149 3.19 -10.29 11.26
CA GLY A 149 1.82 -10.21 10.72
C GLY A 149 1.18 -8.86 11.05
N GLY A 150 1.09 -8.50 12.33
CA GLY A 150 0.52 -7.22 12.75
C GLY A 150 1.26 -6.01 12.19
N SER A 151 2.60 -6.07 12.11
CA SER A 151 3.42 -5.01 11.48
C SER A 151 3.09 -4.86 9.99
N THR A 152 2.83 -5.97 9.29
CA THR A 152 2.45 -5.96 7.87
C THR A 152 1.09 -5.31 7.67
N ASP A 153 0.11 -5.62 8.52
CA ASP A 153 -1.24 -5.06 8.43
C ASP A 153 -1.27 -3.56 8.77
N LEU A 154 -0.46 -3.13 9.74
CA LEU A 154 -0.24 -1.72 10.04
C LEU A 154 0.44 -1.00 8.88
N LEU A 155 1.45 -1.60 8.25
CA LEU A 155 2.10 -1.04 7.08
C LEU A 155 1.10 -0.88 5.94
N PHE A 156 0.30 -1.89 5.60
CA PHE A 156 -0.76 -1.79 4.59
C PHE A 156 -1.74 -0.64 4.89
N THR A 157 -2.19 -0.52 6.14
CA THR A 157 -3.08 0.56 6.57
C THR A 157 -2.43 1.95 6.37
N ALA A 158 -1.18 2.10 6.81
CA ALA A 158 -0.42 3.34 6.64
C ALA A 158 -0.22 3.68 5.16
N GLY A 159 -0.02 2.69 4.30
CA GLY A 159 0.07 2.86 2.85
C GLY A 159 -1.23 3.37 2.26
N GLY A 160 -2.36 2.78 2.66
CA GLY A 160 -3.69 3.24 2.27
C GLY A 160 -3.88 4.73 2.56
N LEU A 161 -3.56 5.14 3.80
CA LEU A 161 -3.63 6.54 4.22
C LEU A 161 -2.69 7.45 3.40
N ALA A 162 -1.45 7.03 3.17
CA ALA A 162 -0.48 7.82 2.42
C ALA A 162 -0.93 8.08 0.97
N PHE A 163 -1.44 7.05 0.29
CA PHE A 163 -1.99 7.17 -1.06
C PHE A 163 -3.28 8.01 -1.10
N GLY A 164 -4.17 7.85 -0.11
CA GLY A 164 -5.38 8.67 0.00
C GLY A 164 -5.07 10.15 0.20
N LEU A 165 -4.12 10.48 1.09
CA LEU A 165 -3.67 11.85 1.31
C LEU A 165 -3.03 12.46 0.05
N ALA A 166 -2.22 11.68 -0.68
CA ALA A 166 -1.64 12.10 -1.94
C ALA A 166 -2.72 12.37 -3.01
N ALA A 167 -3.74 11.50 -3.10
CA ALA A 167 -4.88 11.69 -4.01
C ALA A 167 -5.66 12.98 -3.70
N ILE A 168 -5.99 13.21 -2.42
CA ILE A 168 -6.72 14.41 -1.97
C ILE A 168 -5.93 15.68 -2.27
N ALA A 169 -4.63 15.72 -1.94
CA ALA A 169 -3.77 16.86 -2.21
C ALA A 169 -3.72 17.16 -3.72
N TYR A 170 -3.57 16.13 -4.54
CA TYR A 170 -3.51 16.24 -5.99
C TYR A 170 -4.84 16.67 -6.63
N GLN A 171 -5.98 16.23 -6.09
CA GLN A 171 -7.31 16.67 -6.50
C GLN A 171 -7.58 18.14 -6.15
N ARG A 172 -7.23 18.58 -4.94
CA ARG A 172 -7.40 19.98 -4.50
C ARG A 172 -6.59 20.94 -5.38
N ALA A 173 -5.32 20.62 -5.61
CA ALA A 173 -4.39 21.47 -6.35
C ALA A 173 -4.80 21.73 -7.81
N GLY A 174 -5.63 20.87 -8.41
CA GLY A 174 -6.10 21.11 -9.79
C GLY A 174 -7.58 21.46 -9.91
N HIS A 175 -8.41 21.35 -8.86
CA HIS A 175 -9.73 22.00 -8.87
C HIS A 175 -9.54 23.52 -8.84
N ARG A 176 -8.61 24.00 -8.00
CA ARG A 176 -8.25 25.42 -7.86
C ARG A 176 -7.55 26.04 -9.08
N ARG A 177 -7.07 25.23 -10.03
CA ARG A 177 -6.50 25.71 -11.30
C ARG A 177 -7.54 25.85 -12.41
N ALA A 178 -8.71 25.26 -12.21
CA ALA A 178 -9.81 25.28 -13.18
C ALA A 178 -10.87 26.34 -12.83
N SER A 179 -10.87 26.83 -11.58
CA SER A 179 -11.60 28.01 -11.09
C SER A 179 -10.82 29.29 -11.37
#